data_AF-A0A200PM15-F1
#
_entry.id   AF-A0A200PM15-F1
#
_cell.length_a   1.000
_cell.length_b   1.000
_cell.length_c   1.000
_cell.angle_alpha   90.00
_cell.angle_beta   90.00
_cell.angle_gamma   90.00
#
_symmetry.space_group_name_H-M   'P 1'
#
loop_
_entity.id
_entity.type
_entity.pdbx_description
1 polymer ?
#
loop_
_entity_poly.entity_id
_entity_poly.type
_entity_poly.pdbx_seq_one_letter_code
_entity_poly.pdbx_strand_id
1 'polypeptide(L)'
;MAFTDITKTTFETTKPEKNHLQNHSAFSPINLQTLPHLTDYLPNLQSFTNPLDHNPFYHPSDGFYVSTSDVILRQIVYDLASSFPVTEPHFAYHRAGPRKEIFFDPSHVRAAIVTCGGLCPGLNTVIRELVIGLRELYGVREIFGVTAGYRGFYSMEPKPLDPKLVHDWHKRGGTVLETTRGGFDLKKIVDAIEDRGFNQNEYYSLGEREEMENRCGWEIGKQRVVLCLDD
;
A
#
# COMPACT_ATOMS: atom_id res chain seq x y z
N MET A 1 53.97 -52.60 43.74
CA MET A 1 54.13 -52.65 45.21
C MET A 1 54.60 -51.26 45.64
N ALA A 2 53.86 -50.62 46.56
CA ALA A 2 54.13 -49.32 47.23
C ALA A 2 54.18 -48.06 46.32
N PHE A 3 53.30 -47.05 46.40
CA PHE A 3 52.81 -46.19 47.50
C PHE A 3 53.89 -45.48 48.32
N THR A 4 53.95 -44.14 48.17
CA THR A 4 53.96 -43.06 49.21
C THR A 4 54.13 -41.70 48.49
N ASP A 5 53.17 -40.77 48.47
CA ASP A 5 52.53 -39.89 49.50
C ASP A 5 53.22 -38.54 49.77
N ILE A 6 52.51 -37.48 49.33
CA ILE A 6 52.15 -36.21 49.99
C ILE A 6 53.26 -35.25 50.47
N THR A 7 53.28 -34.03 49.91
CA THR A 7 53.08 -32.79 50.70
C THR A 7 52.41 -31.67 49.89
N LYS A 8 51.41 -31.05 50.53
CA LYS A 8 50.64 -29.86 50.09
C LYS A 8 51.53 -28.61 50.07
N THR A 9 51.34 -27.74 49.07
CA THR A 9 51.27 -26.28 49.31
C THR A 9 50.40 -25.63 48.23
N THR A 10 49.29 -25.03 48.67
CA THR A 10 48.37 -24.16 47.93
C THR A 10 49.13 -22.97 47.32
N PHE A 11 48.80 -22.49 46.12
CA PHE A 11 48.60 -21.06 45.83
C PHE A 11 48.03 -20.84 44.41
N GLU A 12 47.01 -19.97 44.39
CA GLU A 12 46.55 -19.11 43.29
C GLU A 12 45.81 -19.70 42.08
N THR A 13 44.49 -19.57 42.16
CA THR A 13 43.55 -19.45 41.05
C THR A 13 43.92 -18.26 40.15
N THR A 14 44.66 -18.50 39.08
CA THR A 14 44.77 -17.58 37.95
C THR A 14 43.43 -17.55 37.20
N LYS A 15 42.80 -16.37 37.18
CA LYS A 15 41.56 -16.04 36.46
C LYS A 15 41.60 -16.56 35.01
N PRO A 16 40.49 -17.10 34.47
CA PRO A 16 40.40 -17.35 33.05
C PRO A 16 40.43 -16.01 32.29
N GLU A 17 41.28 -15.96 31.26
CA GLU A 17 41.32 -14.90 30.26
C GLU A 17 39.91 -14.59 29.75
N LYS A 18 39.55 -13.31 29.79
CA LYS A 18 38.29 -12.84 29.22
C LYS A 18 38.38 -12.98 27.70
N ASN A 19 37.71 -14.00 27.16
CA ASN A 19 37.32 -14.01 25.77
C ASN A 19 36.50 -12.74 25.50
N HIS A 20 37.11 -11.79 24.80
CA HIS A 20 36.46 -10.57 24.35
C HIS A 20 35.58 -10.90 23.15
N LEU A 21 34.46 -11.58 23.40
CA LEU A 21 33.35 -11.67 22.45
C LEU A 21 32.56 -10.36 22.54
N GLN A 22 33.11 -9.27 21.98
CA GLN A 22 32.31 -8.10 21.63
C GLN A 22 31.68 -8.34 20.26
N ASN A 23 30.59 -9.12 20.22
CA ASN A 23 29.71 -9.17 19.06
C ASN A 23 28.33 -8.69 19.48
N HIS A 24 28.21 -7.37 19.62
CA HIS A 24 26.92 -6.71 19.54
C HIS A 24 26.90 -5.87 18.27
N SER A 25 26.72 -6.52 17.12
CA SER A 25 26.21 -5.87 15.93
C SER A 25 24.74 -5.54 16.18
N ALA A 26 24.49 -4.51 16.99
CA ALA A 26 23.14 -4.03 17.25
C ALA A 26 22.58 -3.43 15.96
N PHE A 27 21.47 -3.98 15.47
CA PHE A 27 20.73 -3.34 14.39
C PHE A 27 20.30 -1.95 14.84
N SER A 28 20.62 -0.92 14.06
CA SER A 28 20.15 0.44 14.33
C SER A 28 18.61 0.45 14.37
N PRO A 29 18.00 1.31 15.22
CA PRO A 29 16.55 1.37 15.34
C PRO A 29 15.86 1.58 13.98
N ILE A 30 14.74 0.89 13.80
CA ILE A 30 13.89 0.97 12.61
C ILE A 30 12.81 2.03 12.87
N ASN A 31 12.72 3.00 11.97
CA ASN A 31 11.66 4.00 11.94
C ASN A 31 10.57 3.55 10.97
N LEU A 32 9.40 3.21 11.51
CA LEU A 32 8.23 2.89 10.70
C LEU A 32 7.59 4.18 10.19
N GLN A 33 7.51 4.31 8.87
CA GLN A 33 6.79 5.41 8.24
C GLN A 33 5.28 5.18 8.35
N THR A 34 4.63 6.03 9.13
CA THR A 34 3.17 6.03 9.33
C THR A 34 2.48 6.61 8.12
N LEU A 35 1.48 5.89 7.61
CA LEU A 35 0.58 6.39 6.57
C LEU A 35 -0.70 6.91 7.24
N PRO A 36 -1.33 7.98 6.72
CA PRO A 36 -2.66 8.38 7.16
C PRO A 36 -3.63 7.22 6.95
N HIS A 37 -4.36 6.86 8.00
CA HIS A 37 -5.34 5.77 7.96
C HIS A 37 -6.76 6.35 8.02
N LEU A 38 -7.74 5.66 7.42
CA LEU A 38 -9.10 6.18 7.34
C LEU A 38 -9.73 6.44 8.73
N THR A 39 -9.37 5.61 9.72
CA THR A 39 -9.81 5.75 11.11
C THR A 39 -9.26 6.99 11.82
N ASP A 40 -8.18 7.59 11.32
CA ASP A 40 -7.65 8.84 11.88
C ASP A 40 -8.65 10.00 11.70
N TYR A 41 -9.49 9.90 10.68
CA TYR A 41 -10.51 10.89 10.32
C TYR A 41 -11.92 10.43 10.69
N LEU A 42 -12.17 9.12 10.71
CA LEU A 42 -13.46 8.50 10.98
C LEU A 42 -13.32 7.47 12.13
N PRO A 43 -13.34 7.91 13.40
CA PRO A 43 -12.98 7.05 14.54
C PRO A 43 -13.98 5.92 14.84
N ASN A 44 -15.21 6.00 14.32
CA ASN A 44 -16.27 5.02 14.54
C ASN A 44 -16.61 4.24 13.26
N LEU A 45 -15.62 4.03 12.40
CA LEU A 45 -15.82 3.33 11.13
C LEU A 45 -16.04 1.84 11.38
N GLN A 46 -17.13 1.31 10.82
CA GLN A 46 -17.43 -0.11 10.88
C GLN A 46 -16.53 -0.88 9.92
N SER A 47 -16.04 -2.04 10.36
CA SER A 47 -15.36 -3.00 9.49
C SER A 47 -16.33 -4.09 9.02
N PHE A 48 -16.01 -4.66 7.87
CA PHE A 48 -16.72 -5.77 7.24
C PHE A 48 -15.72 -6.86 6.87
N THR A 49 -16.12 -8.11 6.93
CA THR A 49 -15.29 -9.22 6.44
C THR A 49 -15.07 -9.10 4.94
N ASN A 50 -13.85 -9.33 4.50
CA ASN A 50 -13.49 -9.25 3.08
C ASN A 50 -14.33 -10.25 2.25
N PRO A 51 -15.02 -9.81 1.18
CA PRO A 51 -15.81 -10.68 0.30
C PRO A 51 -15.02 -11.85 -0.29
N LEU A 52 -13.69 -11.73 -0.38
CA LEU A 52 -12.80 -12.80 -0.83
C LEU A 52 -12.90 -14.08 0.01
N ASP A 53 -13.29 -13.99 1.29
CA ASP A 53 -13.52 -15.17 2.15
C ASP A 53 -14.72 -16.01 1.71
N HIS A 54 -15.65 -15.41 0.98
CA HIS A 54 -16.90 -16.03 0.53
C HIS A 54 -17.04 -16.03 -0.98
N ASN A 55 -15.95 -15.76 -1.70
CA ASN A 55 -15.97 -15.70 -3.15
C ASN A 55 -16.13 -17.11 -3.75
N PRO A 56 -17.08 -17.35 -4.67
CA PRO A 56 -17.33 -18.66 -5.25
C PRO A 56 -16.22 -19.13 -6.22
N PHE A 57 -15.40 -18.21 -6.73
CA PHE A 57 -14.36 -18.49 -7.73
C PHE A 57 -12.94 -18.33 -7.18
N TYR A 58 -12.79 -17.74 -6.00
CA TYR A 58 -11.50 -17.48 -5.38
C TYR A 58 -11.48 -18.00 -3.95
N HIS A 59 -10.48 -18.83 -3.62
CA HIS A 59 -10.28 -19.36 -2.29
C HIS A 59 -8.91 -18.89 -1.77
N PRO A 60 -8.89 -17.99 -0.77
CA PRO A 60 -7.65 -17.54 -0.14
C PRO A 60 -6.85 -18.73 0.41
N SER A 61 -5.56 -18.77 0.12
CA SER A 61 -4.63 -19.72 0.76
C SER A 61 -4.14 -19.18 2.10
N ASP A 62 -3.53 -20.05 2.91
CA ASP A 62 -2.81 -19.63 4.11
C ASP A 62 -1.78 -18.55 3.77
N GLY A 63 -1.79 -17.45 4.54
CA GLY A 63 -0.90 -16.30 4.32
C GLY A 63 -1.30 -15.36 3.18
N PHE A 64 -2.51 -15.50 2.61
CA PHE A 64 -3.03 -14.57 1.60
C PHE A 64 -3.24 -13.16 2.17
N TYR A 65 -3.91 -13.06 3.33
CA TYR A 65 -4.14 -11.78 3.98
C TYR A 65 -2.88 -11.27 4.66
N VAL A 66 -2.63 -9.98 4.45
CA VAL A 66 -1.52 -9.27 5.05
C VAL A 66 -1.98 -8.65 6.38
N SER A 67 -1.14 -8.77 7.41
CA SER A 67 -1.43 -8.19 8.73
C SER A 67 -1.13 -6.68 8.75
N THR A 68 -1.80 -5.93 9.61
CA THR A 68 -1.48 -4.50 9.85
C THR A 68 -0.06 -4.31 10.40
N SER A 69 0.50 -5.35 11.02
CA SER A 69 1.88 -5.37 11.53
C SER A 69 2.93 -5.77 10.48
N ASP A 70 2.52 -6.16 9.27
CA ASP A 70 3.47 -6.54 8.22
C ASP A 70 4.15 -5.29 7.67
N VAL A 71 5.48 -5.26 7.74
CA VAL A 71 6.31 -4.15 7.26
C VAL A 71 7.42 -4.63 6.34
N ILE A 72 7.80 -3.80 5.38
CA ILE A 72 8.91 -4.01 4.46
C ILE A 72 10.01 -3.01 4.79
N LEU A 73 11.23 -3.51 4.98
CA LEU A 73 12.40 -2.67 5.18
C LEU A 73 12.85 -2.05 3.85
N ARG A 74 13.15 -0.74 3.87
CA ARG A 74 13.69 -0.02 2.72
C ARG A 74 15.04 -0.59 2.29
N GLN A 75 15.87 -0.96 3.25
CA GLN A 75 17.20 -1.52 3.05
C GLN A 75 17.17 -2.95 3.60
N ILE A 76 17.28 -3.95 2.72
CA ILE A 76 17.25 -5.38 3.10
C ILE A 76 18.63 -6.04 3.10
N VAL A 77 19.65 -5.36 2.56
CA VAL A 77 21.02 -5.86 2.47
C VAL A 77 21.90 -5.10 3.46
N TYR A 78 22.60 -5.85 4.30
CA TYR A 78 23.46 -5.35 5.36
C TYR A 78 24.87 -5.94 5.21
N ASP A 79 25.88 -5.06 5.20
CA ASP A 79 27.27 -5.47 5.32
C ASP A 79 27.70 -5.39 6.79
N LEU A 80 27.71 -6.54 7.46
CA LEU A 80 28.10 -6.65 8.86
C LEU A 80 29.61 -6.56 9.09
N ALA A 81 30.43 -6.68 8.04
CA ALA A 81 31.88 -6.55 8.12
C ALA A 81 32.34 -5.09 7.91
N SER A 82 31.50 -4.27 7.27
CA SER A 82 31.79 -2.86 7.07
C SER A 82 31.83 -2.09 8.40
N SER A 83 32.97 -1.46 8.67
CA SER A 83 33.18 -0.63 9.87
C SER A 83 32.64 0.80 9.71
N PHE A 84 31.85 1.05 8.66
CA PHE A 84 31.24 2.35 8.43
C PHE A 84 30.00 2.48 9.33
N PRO A 85 29.92 3.50 10.20
CA PRO A 85 28.74 3.70 11.02
C PRO A 85 27.55 4.01 10.11
N VAL A 86 26.56 3.12 10.07
CA VAL A 86 25.26 3.41 9.44
C VAL A 86 24.62 4.53 10.24
N THR A 87 24.78 5.76 9.76
CA THR A 87 24.41 6.99 10.50
C THR A 87 22.94 7.35 10.30
N GLU A 88 22.31 6.79 9.27
CA GLU A 88 20.91 7.05 8.94
C GLU A 88 19.96 6.02 9.57
N PRO A 89 18.77 6.44 10.02
CA PRO A 89 17.75 5.53 10.53
C PRO A 89 17.28 4.57 9.42
N HIS A 90 17.06 3.31 9.78
CA HIS A 90 16.44 2.35 8.86
C HIS A 90 14.96 2.69 8.74
N PHE A 91 14.44 2.74 7.52
CA PHE A 91 13.01 2.96 7.30
C PHE A 91 12.29 1.64 7.01
N ALA A 92 11.09 1.51 7.57
CA ALA A 92 10.13 0.48 7.24
C ALA A 92 8.83 1.10 6.75
N TYR A 93 8.11 0.36 5.89
CA TYR A 93 6.81 0.76 5.35
C TYR A 93 5.80 -0.37 5.53
N HIS A 94 4.53 -0.06 5.73
CA HIS A 94 3.48 -1.08 5.74
C HIS A 94 3.41 -1.82 4.41
N ARG A 95 3.21 -3.13 4.48
CA ARG A 95 3.07 -3.98 3.30
C ARG A 95 1.66 -3.81 2.69
N ALA A 96 1.60 -3.45 1.41
CA ALA A 96 0.35 -3.47 0.66
C ALA A 96 -0.12 -4.91 0.40
N GLY A 97 -1.43 -5.12 0.42
CA GLY A 97 -2.05 -6.41 0.12
C GLY A 97 -3.43 -6.53 0.76
N PRO A 98 -4.18 -7.58 0.40
CA PRO A 98 -5.55 -7.77 0.88
C PRO A 98 -5.57 -7.89 2.40
N ARG A 99 -6.50 -7.20 3.07
CA ARG A 99 -6.79 -7.42 4.49
C ARG A 99 -8.01 -8.30 4.67
N LYS A 100 -8.07 -8.96 5.82
CA LYS A 100 -9.21 -9.80 6.20
C LYS A 100 -10.49 -9.00 6.44
N GLU A 101 -10.33 -7.75 6.87
CA GLU A 101 -11.42 -6.82 7.13
C GLU A 101 -11.27 -5.59 6.24
N ILE A 102 -12.37 -5.08 5.73
CA ILE A 102 -12.48 -3.91 4.85
C ILE A 102 -13.38 -2.85 5.48
N PHE A 103 -13.25 -1.59 5.07
CA PHE A 103 -14.02 -0.48 5.65
C PHE A 103 -15.26 -0.08 4.85
N PHE A 104 -15.36 -0.53 3.60
CA PHE A 104 -16.47 -0.21 2.72
C PHE A 104 -17.30 -1.45 2.43
N ASP A 105 -18.61 -1.34 2.61
CA ASP A 105 -19.55 -2.35 2.13
C ASP A 105 -19.60 -2.30 0.59
N PRO A 106 -19.16 -3.35 -0.12
CA PRO A 106 -19.08 -3.33 -1.59
C PRO A 106 -20.41 -3.07 -2.29
N SER A 107 -21.55 -3.37 -1.65
CA SER A 107 -22.87 -3.12 -2.21
C SER A 107 -23.22 -1.63 -2.28
N HIS A 108 -22.57 -0.81 -1.48
CA HIS A 108 -22.73 0.64 -1.42
C HIS A 108 -21.55 1.39 -2.05
N VAL A 109 -20.54 0.69 -2.56
CA VAL A 109 -19.38 1.31 -3.21
C VAL A 109 -19.73 1.82 -4.61
N ARG A 110 -19.38 3.08 -4.86
CA ARG A 110 -19.40 3.73 -6.17
C ARG A 110 -17.98 4.19 -6.48
N ALA A 111 -17.31 3.39 -7.32
CA ALA A 111 -15.90 3.58 -7.65
C ALA A 111 -15.74 4.47 -8.88
N ALA A 112 -14.82 5.44 -8.84
CA ALA A 112 -14.45 6.23 -10.02
C ALA A 112 -12.95 6.11 -10.35
N ILE A 113 -12.62 5.66 -11.55
CA ILE A 113 -11.26 5.47 -12.05
C ILE A 113 -10.89 6.64 -12.96
N VAL A 114 -9.72 7.24 -12.75
CA VAL A 114 -9.23 8.36 -13.57
C VAL A 114 -7.75 8.20 -13.88
N THR A 115 -7.38 8.51 -15.12
CA THR A 115 -5.98 8.60 -15.56
C THR A 115 -5.59 10.04 -15.84
N CYS A 116 -4.51 10.51 -15.20
CA CYS A 116 -3.99 11.87 -15.28
C CYS A 116 -2.51 11.88 -15.69
N GLY A 117 -2.07 12.97 -16.32
CA GLY A 117 -0.67 13.17 -16.68
C GLY A 117 -0.25 12.52 -17.99
N GLY A 118 1.00 12.05 -18.07
CA GLY A 118 1.58 11.45 -19.27
C GLY A 118 1.02 10.06 -19.61
N LEU A 119 1.11 9.67 -20.88
CA LEU A 119 0.79 8.30 -21.30
C LEU A 119 1.98 7.38 -21.01
N CYS A 120 1.70 6.23 -20.40
CA CYS A 120 2.65 5.13 -20.21
C CYS A 120 2.03 3.84 -20.75
N PRO A 121 2.83 2.91 -21.32
CA PRO A 121 2.34 1.57 -21.61
C PRO A 121 1.74 0.90 -20.37
N GLY A 122 0.60 0.23 -20.55
CA GLY A 122 -0.04 -0.56 -19.49
C GLY A 122 -1.18 0.12 -18.72
N LEU A 123 -1.45 1.42 -18.93
CA LEU A 123 -2.57 2.12 -18.26
C LEU A 123 -3.92 1.40 -18.47
N ASN A 124 -4.20 1.00 -19.70
CA ASN A 124 -5.41 0.25 -20.02
C ASN A 124 -5.49 -1.13 -19.34
N THR A 125 -4.34 -1.77 -19.13
CA THR A 125 -4.26 -3.03 -18.37
C THR A 125 -4.60 -2.77 -16.92
N VAL A 126 -4.03 -1.73 -16.30
CA VAL A 126 -4.34 -1.33 -14.92
C VAL A 126 -5.85 -1.07 -14.75
N ILE A 127 -6.46 -0.25 -15.63
CA ILE A 127 -7.90 0.03 -15.56
C ILE A 127 -8.72 -1.26 -15.68
N ARG A 128 -8.34 -2.16 -16.61
CA ARG A 128 -9.02 -3.45 -16.79
C ARG A 128 -8.95 -4.30 -15.51
N GLU A 129 -7.77 -4.47 -14.93
CA GLU A 129 -7.60 -5.28 -13.72
C GLU A 129 -8.35 -4.69 -12.52
N LEU A 130 -8.39 -3.36 -12.39
CA LEU A 130 -9.17 -2.68 -11.35
C LEU A 130 -10.67 -2.94 -11.51
N VAL A 131 -11.21 -2.76 -12.72
CA VAL A 131 -12.64 -3.03 -12.99
C VAL A 131 -12.99 -4.50 -12.73
N ILE A 132 -12.13 -5.44 -13.14
CA ILE A 132 -12.34 -6.87 -12.89
C ILE A 132 -12.24 -7.18 -11.40
N GLY A 133 -11.23 -6.68 -10.69
CA GLY A 133 -11.05 -6.89 -9.26
C GLY A 133 -12.24 -6.35 -8.46
N LEU A 134 -12.62 -5.10 -8.68
CA LEU A 134 -13.79 -4.49 -8.03
C LEU A 134 -15.06 -5.30 -8.28
N ARG A 135 -15.30 -5.74 -9.51
CA ARG A 135 -16.55 -6.41 -9.90
C ARG A 135 -16.61 -7.88 -9.48
N GLU A 136 -15.56 -8.64 -9.75
CA GLU A 136 -15.55 -10.10 -9.62
C GLU A 136 -14.99 -10.57 -8.26
N LEU A 137 -14.07 -9.81 -7.66
CA LEU A 137 -13.49 -10.16 -6.36
C LEU A 137 -14.27 -9.54 -5.19
N TYR A 138 -14.57 -8.25 -5.28
CA TYR A 138 -15.23 -7.50 -4.21
C TYR A 138 -16.74 -7.31 -4.41
N GLY A 139 -17.28 -7.56 -5.61
CA GLY A 139 -18.72 -7.49 -5.88
C GLY A 139 -19.28 -6.08 -6.15
N VAL A 140 -18.42 -5.07 -6.31
CA VAL A 140 -18.78 -3.67 -6.58
C VAL A 140 -19.48 -3.57 -7.94
N ARG A 141 -20.69 -3.00 -7.97
CA ARG A 141 -21.53 -2.94 -9.19
C ARG A 141 -21.42 -1.60 -9.92
N GLU A 142 -21.15 -0.53 -9.19
CA GLU A 142 -21.09 0.83 -9.68
C GLU A 142 -19.63 1.27 -9.84
N ILE A 143 -19.10 1.11 -11.05
CA ILE A 143 -17.72 1.49 -11.40
C ILE A 143 -17.80 2.45 -12.58
N PHE A 144 -17.11 3.58 -12.48
CA PHE A 144 -17.15 4.66 -13.45
C PHE A 144 -15.74 5.06 -13.88
N GLY A 145 -15.58 5.45 -15.14
CA GLY A 145 -14.36 6.00 -15.71
C GLY A 145 -14.52 7.49 -15.95
N VAL A 146 -13.69 8.30 -15.29
CA VAL A 146 -13.63 9.75 -15.50
C VAL A 146 -12.71 10.03 -16.68
N THR A 147 -13.24 10.66 -17.73
CA THR A 147 -12.49 10.92 -18.95
C THR A 147 -11.71 12.23 -18.92
N ALA A 148 -10.58 12.31 -19.63
CA ALA A 148 -9.76 13.52 -19.75
C ALA A 148 -9.14 14.02 -18.42
N GLY A 149 -8.74 13.10 -17.55
CA GLY A 149 -8.05 13.41 -16.28
C GLY A 149 -8.91 14.23 -15.30
N TYR A 150 -8.28 15.10 -14.52
CA TYR A 150 -8.95 15.87 -13.46
C TYR A 150 -10.11 16.74 -13.96
N ARG A 151 -9.98 17.29 -15.17
CA ARG A 151 -11.03 18.11 -15.78
C ARG A 151 -12.31 17.31 -16.00
N GLY A 152 -12.20 16.00 -16.19
CA GLY A 152 -13.32 15.10 -16.38
C GLY A 152 -14.35 15.16 -15.26
N PHE A 153 -13.91 15.31 -14.01
CA PHE A 153 -14.80 15.35 -12.85
C PHE A 153 -15.89 16.42 -12.96
N TYR A 154 -15.56 17.60 -13.49
CA TYR A 154 -16.51 18.73 -13.53
C TYR A 154 -16.90 19.17 -14.95
N SER A 155 -16.39 18.52 -16.00
CA SER A 155 -16.69 18.91 -17.38
C SER A 155 -17.28 17.80 -18.25
N MET A 156 -17.29 16.56 -17.77
CA MET A 156 -17.78 15.41 -18.51
C MET A 156 -18.59 14.48 -17.61
N GLU A 157 -19.44 13.68 -18.21
CA GLU A 157 -20.17 12.63 -17.49
C GLU A 157 -19.28 11.38 -17.38
N PRO A 158 -19.08 10.81 -16.17
CA PRO A 158 -18.33 9.58 -16.00
C PRO A 158 -18.98 8.41 -16.75
N LYS A 159 -18.15 7.59 -17.40
CA LYS A 159 -18.64 6.46 -18.21
C LYS A 159 -18.76 5.22 -17.34
N PRO A 160 -19.88 4.48 -17.33
CA PRO A 160 -19.95 3.22 -16.61
C PRO A 160 -18.95 2.23 -17.19
N LEU A 161 -18.23 1.54 -16.31
CA LEU A 161 -17.26 0.50 -16.65
C LEU A 161 -17.78 -0.85 -16.20
N ASP A 162 -17.60 -1.86 -17.06
CA ASP A 162 -17.88 -3.24 -16.74
C ASP A 162 -16.81 -4.16 -17.36
N PRO A 163 -16.66 -5.40 -16.85
CA PRO A 163 -15.63 -6.34 -17.34
C PRO A 163 -15.71 -6.64 -18.85
N LYS A 164 -16.90 -6.57 -19.46
CA LYS A 164 -17.07 -6.81 -20.90
C LYS A 164 -16.54 -5.62 -21.69
N LEU A 165 -16.83 -4.40 -21.26
CA LEU A 165 -16.35 -3.18 -21.88
C LEU A 165 -14.81 -3.10 -21.87
N VAL A 166 -14.18 -3.44 -20.76
CA VAL A 166 -12.72 -3.34 -20.58
C VAL A 166 -11.94 -4.56 -21.09
N HIS A 167 -12.64 -5.61 -21.57
CA HIS A 167 -12.06 -6.91 -21.89
C HIS A 167 -10.78 -6.81 -22.74
N ASP A 168 -10.82 -6.05 -23.84
CA ASP A 168 -9.72 -5.91 -24.80
C ASP A 168 -8.88 -4.65 -24.63
N TRP A 169 -9.06 -3.89 -23.54
CA TRP A 169 -8.33 -2.63 -23.34
C TRP A 169 -6.83 -2.85 -23.19
N HIS A 170 -6.41 -3.95 -22.57
CA HIS A 170 -5.00 -4.33 -22.43
C HIS A 170 -4.24 -4.50 -23.77
N LYS A 171 -4.96 -4.67 -24.89
CA LYS A 171 -4.37 -4.76 -26.24
C LYS A 171 -4.18 -3.38 -26.89
N ARG A 172 -4.69 -2.31 -26.27
CA ARG A 172 -4.68 -0.94 -26.80
C ARG A 172 -3.60 -0.10 -26.12
N GLY A 173 -2.82 0.62 -26.91
CA GLY A 173 -1.88 1.62 -26.39
C GLY A 173 -2.59 2.84 -25.79
N GLY A 174 -1.88 3.57 -24.93
CA GLY A 174 -2.39 4.76 -24.24
C GLY A 174 -3.41 4.44 -23.14
N THR A 175 -4.37 5.33 -22.93
CA THR A 175 -5.51 5.16 -22.00
C THR A 175 -6.82 5.45 -22.73
N VAL A 176 -7.80 4.55 -22.63
CA VAL A 176 -9.14 4.71 -23.22
C VAL A 176 -9.93 5.81 -22.53
N LEU A 177 -9.63 6.10 -21.27
CA LEU A 177 -10.23 7.21 -20.52
C LEU A 177 -9.66 8.57 -20.94
N GLU A 178 -8.67 8.61 -21.83
CA GLU A 178 -7.91 9.82 -22.16
C GLU A 178 -7.20 10.40 -20.92
N THR A 179 -6.26 11.30 -21.15
CA THR A 179 -5.54 11.96 -20.07
C THR A 179 -5.27 13.40 -20.45
N THR A 180 -5.21 14.26 -19.45
CA THR A 180 -4.87 15.68 -19.61
C THR A 180 -3.78 16.04 -18.61
N ARG A 181 -2.88 16.94 -19.02
CA ARG A 181 -1.97 17.62 -18.09
C ARG A 181 -2.66 18.88 -17.57
N GLY A 182 -2.72 19.06 -16.25
CA GLY A 182 -3.43 20.18 -15.63
C GLY A 182 -4.94 19.97 -15.49
N GLY A 183 -5.70 21.07 -15.38
CA GLY A 183 -7.15 21.02 -15.13
C GLY A 183 -7.51 20.64 -13.69
N PHE A 184 -6.55 20.71 -12.78
CA PHE A 184 -6.75 20.45 -11.37
C PHE A 184 -7.43 21.65 -10.70
N ASP A 185 -8.62 21.42 -10.14
CA ASP A 185 -9.38 22.39 -9.35
C ASP A 185 -10.01 21.64 -8.17
N LEU A 186 -9.40 21.77 -7.00
CA LEU A 186 -9.77 20.98 -5.81
C LEU A 186 -11.26 21.06 -5.52
N LYS A 187 -11.80 22.28 -5.46
CA LYS A 187 -13.18 22.51 -5.07
C LYS A 187 -14.12 21.82 -6.04
N LYS A 188 -13.93 22.03 -7.34
CA LYS A 188 -14.79 21.40 -8.36
C LYS A 188 -14.70 19.88 -8.38
N ILE A 189 -13.53 19.32 -8.07
CA ILE A 189 -13.34 17.87 -8.02
C ILE A 189 -14.05 17.29 -6.79
N VAL A 190 -13.92 17.93 -5.62
CA VAL A 190 -14.59 17.51 -4.39
C VAL A 190 -16.11 17.62 -4.54
N ASP A 191 -16.60 18.78 -5.00
CA ASP A 191 -18.03 19.00 -5.27
C ASP A 191 -18.55 17.91 -6.25
N ALA A 192 -17.79 17.60 -7.31
CA ALA A 192 -18.12 16.56 -8.27
C ALA A 192 -18.13 15.13 -7.71
N ILE A 193 -17.28 14.83 -6.73
CA ILE A 193 -17.20 13.53 -6.05
C ILE A 193 -18.39 13.38 -5.10
N GLU A 194 -18.69 14.44 -4.33
CA GLU A 194 -19.82 14.47 -3.40
C GLU A 194 -21.16 14.39 -4.14
N ASP A 195 -21.36 15.23 -5.16
CA ASP A 195 -22.58 15.26 -5.98
C ASP A 195 -22.86 13.91 -6.65
N ARG A 196 -21.79 13.23 -7.07
CA ARG A 196 -21.89 11.90 -7.69
C ARG A 196 -21.79 10.76 -6.69
N GLY A 197 -21.63 11.03 -5.40
CA GLY A 197 -21.57 10.03 -4.34
C GLY A 197 -20.46 9.00 -4.53
N PHE A 198 -19.32 9.37 -5.10
CA PHE A 198 -18.17 8.47 -5.22
C PHE A 198 -17.48 8.34 -3.86
N ASN A 199 -17.49 7.14 -3.30
CA ASN A 199 -16.87 6.84 -2.01
C ASN A 199 -15.52 6.13 -2.15
N GLN A 200 -15.22 5.64 -3.34
CA GLN A 200 -13.91 5.16 -3.75
C GLN A 200 -13.54 5.85 -5.06
N ASN A 201 -12.39 6.50 -5.09
CA ASN A 201 -11.83 6.95 -6.36
C ASN A 201 -10.46 6.27 -6.55
N GLU A 202 -10.02 6.10 -7.79
CA GLU A 202 -8.75 5.45 -8.10
C GLU A 202 -8.01 6.40 -9.04
N TYR A 203 -7.03 7.10 -8.46
CA TYR A 203 -6.20 8.05 -9.19
C TYR A 203 -4.95 7.36 -9.70
N TYR A 204 -4.75 7.39 -11.02
CA TYR A 204 -3.48 7.06 -11.62
C TYR A 204 -2.88 8.29 -12.27
N SER A 205 -1.88 8.88 -11.64
CA SER A 205 -1.17 10.05 -12.15
C SER A 205 0.26 9.65 -12.55
N LEU A 206 0.64 9.99 -13.78
CA LEU A 206 2.01 9.85 -14.27
C LEU A 206 2.59 11.25 -14.48
N GLY A 207 3.37 11.73 -13.50
CA GLY A 207 4.03 13.03 -13.49
C GLY A 207 5.35 13.01 -12.72
N GLU A 208 6.23 13.97 -12.99
CA GLU A 208 7.52 14.14 -12.30
C GLU A 208 7.33 14.29 -10.79
N ARG A 209 8.35 13.92 -10.01
CA ARG A 209 8.33 13.71 -8.55
C ARG A 209 7.64 14.82 -7.74
N GLU A 210 7.73 16.08 -8.20
CA GLU A 210 7.14 17.27 -7.59
C GLU A 210 5.61 17.37 -7.77
N GLU A 211 5.05 16.73 -8.79
CA GLU A 211 3.59 16.70 -9.06
C GLU A 211 2.87 15.67 -8.19
N MET A 212 3.56 14.63 -7.72
CA MET A 212 3.02 13.58 -6.83
C MET A 212 2.95 14.05 -5.37
N GLU A 213 3.98 14.74 -4.89
CA GLU A 213 4.15 15.09 -3.48
C GLU A 213 3.13 16.15 -3.01
N ASN A 214 2.75 17.08 -3.89
CA ASN A 214 1.74 18.10 -3.60
C ASN A 214 0.29 17.69 -3.96
N ARG A 215 0.08 16.57 -4.66
CA ARG A 215 -1.25 16.21 -5.23
C ARG A 215 -1.72 14.79 -4.96
N CYS A 216 -0.91 13.92 -4.35
CA CYS A 216 -1.38 12.62 -3.85
C CYS A 216 -1.76 12.68 -2.35
N GLY A 217 -1.57 13.83 -1.70
CA GLY A 217 -1.95 14.08 -0.31
C GLY A 217 -3.22 14.93 -0.14
N TRP A 218 -4.32 14.66 -0.85
CA TRP A 218 -5.53 15.47 -0.67
C TRP A 218 -6.17 15.24 0.69
N GLU A 219 -6.09 16.21 1.60
CA GLU A 219 -7.00 16.32 2.75
C GLU A 219 -8.41 16.60 2.22
N ILE A 220 -9.20 15.53 2.07
CA ILE A 220 -10.65 15.64 1.99
C ILE A 220 -11.12 15.33 3.40
N GLY A 221 -11.63 16.33 4.10
CA GLY A 221 -12.43 16.10 5.29
C GLY A 221 -13.52 15.09 4.92
N LYS A 222 -13.37 13.85 5.40
CA LYS A 222 -14.24 12.67 5.25
C LYS A 222 -14.05 11.68 4.08
N GLN A 223 -13.20 11.91 3.07
CA GLN A 223 -13.02 10.89 2.02
C GLN A 223 -11.67 10.99 1.31
N ARG A 224 -10.61 10.47 1.92
CA ARG A 224 -9.30 10.39 1.25
C ARG A 224 -9.30 9.25 0.24
N VAL A 225 -9.04 9.62 -1.00
CA VAL A 225 -8.97 8.69 -2.12
C VAL A 225 -7.54 8.19 -2.27
N VAL A 226 -7.31 6.98 -1.80
CA VAL A 226 -6.12 6.18 -2.11
C VAL A 226 -6.63 4.76 -2.34
N LEU A 227 -6.03 4.07 -3.32
CA LEU A 227 -6.20 2.63 -3.51
C LEU A 227 -5.92 1.91 -2.19
N CYS A 228 -6.98 1.53 -1.49
CA CYS A 228 -7.03 0.44 -0.55
C CYS A 228 -8.51 0.25 -0.22
N LEU A 229 -9.12 -0.84 -0.69
CA LEU A 229 -10.35 -1.34 -0.07
C LEU A 229 -10.12 -1.73 1.40
N ASP A 230 -8.85 -1.82 1.78
CA ASP A 230 -8.39 -2.61 2.90
C ASP A 230 -7.51 -1.82 3.93
N ASP A 231 -7.21 -0.53 3.71
CA ASP A 231 -6.45 0.37 4.63
C ASP A 231 -7.12 1.75 4.75
#